data_AF-A0A377E4P5-F1
#
_entry.id   AF-A0A377E4P5-F1
#
_cell.length_a   1.000
_cell.length_b   1.000
_cell.length_c   1.000
_cell.angle_alpha   90.00
_cell.angle_beta   90.00
_cell.angle_gamma   90.00
#
_symmetry.space_group_name_H-M   'P 1'
#
loop_
_entity.id
_entity.type
_entity.pdbx_description
1 polymer ?
#
loop_
_entity_poly.entity_id
_entity_poly.type
_entity_poly.pdbx_seq_one_letter_code
_entity_poly.pdbx_strand_id
1 'polypeptide(L)'
;MFQDNPLLAQLKQQLHSQTPRAEGVVKATEKGFGFLEVDAQKSYFIPPPQMKKVMHGDRIIAVIHSEKERESAEPEELVEPFLTRFVGKVQGKNDRLAIVPDHPLLKDAIPCRAARGLNHEFKEGDWAVAEMRRHPLKGDRSFYAELTQYITFGDDHFVPWWVTLARHNLEKEAPDGVATEMLDEGLVREDLTALDFVTIDSASTEDMDDALFAKALPDDKLQLIVAIADPTAWIAEGSKLDKAAKIRAFTNYLPGFNIPMLPRELSDDLCSLRANEVRPVLACRMTLSADGTIEDNIEFFAATIESKAKLVYDQVSDWLENTGDWKPESEAIAEQVRLLAQICQRRGEWRHNHALVFKDRPDYRFILGEKGEVLDIVAEPRRIANRIVEEAMIAANICAARVLRDKLGFGIYNVHMGFDPANADALAGC
;
A
#
# COMPACT_ATOMS: atom_id res chain seq x y z
N MET A 1 -50.98 11.97 39.01
CA MET A 1 -51.24 13.12 38.13
C MET A 1 -50.04 14.08 38.11
N PHE A 2 -48.82 13.55 37.90
CA PHE A 2 -47.55 14.31 37.88
C PHE A 2 -46.66 13.95 36.67
N GLN A 3 -47.14 13.09 35.76
CA GLN A 3 -46.31 12.57 34.67
C GLN A 3 -46.18 13.52 33.47
N ASP A 4 -47.04 14.53 33.34
CA ASP A 4 -47.02 15.50 32.23
C ASP A 4 -47.16 16.95 32.74
N ASN A 5 -46.23 17.41 33.61
CA ASN A 5 -46.17 18.81 34.03
C ASN A 5 -45.15 19.59 33.17
N PRO A 6 -45.57 20.58 32.36
CA PRO A 6 -44.68 21.37 31.50
C PRO A 6 -43.54 22.08 32.26
N LEU A 7 -43.80 22.55 33.48
CA LEU A 7 -42.79 23.21 34.34
C LEU A 7 -41.75 22.21 34.86
N LEU A 8 -42.16 20.96 35.12
CA LEU A 8 -41.24 19.90 35.54
C LEU A 8 -40.36 19.44 34.38
N ALA A 9 -40.90 19.41 33.16
CA ALA A 9 -40.13 19.15 31.94
C ALA A 9 -39.11 20.25 31.67
N GLN A 10 -39.52 21.52 31.80
CA GLN A 10 -38.65 22.69 31.62
C GLN A 10 -37.54 22.74 32.68
N LEU A 11 -37.86 22.48 33.96
CA LEU A 11 -36.86 22.43 35.03
C LEU A 11 -35.86 21.28 34.83
N LYS A 12 -36.32 20.10 34.40
CA LYS A 12 -35.43 18.97 34.06
C LYS A 12 -34.51 19.31 32.89
N GLN A 13 -35.01 19.97 31.86
CA GLN A 13 -34.18 20.43 30.73
C GLN A 13 -33.14 21.47 31.16
N GLN A 14 -33.51 22.43 32.01
CA GLN A 14 -32.58 23.43 32.52
C GLN A 14 -31.48 22.83 33.40
N LEU A 15 -31.84 21.94 34.34
CA LEU A 15 -30.85 21.26 35.19
C LEU A 15 -29.88 20.40 34.36
N HIS A 16 -30.39 19.69 33.35
CA HIS A 16 -29.58 18.86 32.43
C HIS A 16 -28.68 19.69 31.50
N SER A 17 -29.09 20.91 31.14
CA SER A 17 -28.28 21.80 30.30
C SER A 17 -27.05 22.35 31.01
N GLN A 18 -27.07 22.43 32.35
CA GLN A 18 -25.98 22.99 33.16
C GLN A 18 -24.93 21.95 33.58
N THR A 19 -25.20 20.66 33.39
CA THR A 19 -24.25 19.59 33.72
C THR A 19 -23.05 19.62 32.78
N PRO A 20 -21.81 19.48 33.28
CA PRO A 20 -20.62 19.51 32.44
C PRO A 20 -20.64 18.38 31.40
N ARG A 21 -20.14 18.69 30.21
CA ARG A 21 -20.00 17.75 29.09
C ARG A 21 -18.52 17.60 28.76
N ALA A 22 -18.13 16.39 28.40
CA ALA A 22 -16.80 16.11 27.90
C ALA A 22 -16.88 15.34 26.59
N GLU A 23 -16.04 15.72 25.64
CA GLU A 23 -15.87 15.02 24.37
C GLU A 23 -14.63 14.13 24.45
N GLY A 24 -14.74 12.89 23.99
CA GLY A 24 -13.63 11.94 24.05
C GLY A 24 -13.89 10.66 23.29
N VAL A 25 -12.95 9.72 23.38
CA VAL A 25 -13.02 8.40 22.73
C VAL A 25 -13.37 7.32 23.74
N VAL A 26 -14.32 6.46 23.39
CA VAL A 26 -14.73 5.33 24.22
C VAL A 26 -13.68 4.22 24.18
N LYS A 27 -13.23 3.77 25.34
CA LYS A 27 -12.37 2.59 25.53
C LYS A 27 -13.11 1.53 26.31
N ALA A 28 -13.60 0.52 25.59
CA ALA A 28 -14.15 -0.69 26.23
C ALA A 28 -13.06 -1.49 26.95
N THR A 29 -13.47 -2.24 27.99
CA THR A 29 -12.64 -3.20 28.72
C THR A 29 -13.25 -4.60 28.63
N GLU A 30 -12.52 -5.62 29.11
CA GLU A 30 -13.06 -6.98 29.19
C GLU A 30 -14.20 -7.14 30.22
N LYS A 31 -14.38 -6.17 31.15
CA LYS A 31 -15.27 -6.30 32.32
C LYS A 31 -16.62 -5.58 32.16
N GLY A 32 -17.03 -5.28 30.92
CA GLY A 32 -18.35 -4.71 30.59
C GLY A 32 -18.56 -3.24 30.93
N PHE A 33 -17.60 -2.60 31.62
CA PHE A 33 -17.49 -1.15 31.74
C PHE A 33 -16.43 -0.60 30.77
N GLY A 34 -16.36 0.72 30.64
CA GLY A 34 -15.36 1.38 29.81
C GLY A 34 -14.90 2.71 30.38
N PHE A 35 -14.13 3.44 29.58
CA PHE A 35 -13.68 4.78 29.88
C PHE A 35 -13.93 5.71 28.70
N LEU A 36 -14.16 6.99 28.97
CA LEU A 36 -14.11 8.07 28.00
C LEU A 36 -12.76 8.77 28.14
N GLU A 37 -11.84 8.56 27.21
CA GLU A 37 -10.55 9.25 27.16
C GLU A 37 -10.73 10.62 26.49
N VAL A 38 -10.53 11.69 27.25
CA VAL A 38 -10.64 13.08 26.76
C VAL A 38 -9.30 13.60 26.30
N ASP A 39 -8.24 13.26 27.04
CA ASP A 39 -6.85 13.53 26.71
C ASP A 39 -5.95 12.44 27.34
N ALA A 40 -4.62 12.58 27.17
CA ALA A 40 -3.65 11.59 27.62
C ALA A 40 -3.60 11.37 29.14
N GLN A 41 -4.11 12.30 29.95
CA GLN A 41 -4.09 12.24 31.41
C GLN A 41 -5.48 12.17 32.04
N LYS A 42 -6.53 12.46 31.26
CA LYS A 42 -7.90 12.57 31.76
C LYS A 42 -8.84 11.56 31.11
N SER A 43 -9.42 10.71 31.95
CA SER A 43 -10.46 9.76 31.54
C SER A 43 -11.60 9.68 32.55
N TYR A 44 -12.80 9.41 32.04
CA TYR A 44 -14.01 9.26 32.85
C TYR A 44 -14.53 7.82 32.79
N PHE A 45 -14.95 7.27 33.92
CA PHE A 45 -15.52 5.93 33.97
C PHE A 45 -16.91 5.89 33.31
N ILE A 46 -17.13 4.94 32.39
CA ILE A 46 -18.43 4.68 31.76
C ILE A 46 -19.04 3.42 32.39
N PRO A 47 -20.17 3.54 33.13
CA PRO A 47 -20.81 2.39 33.76
C PRO A 47 -21.32 1.35 32.76
N PRO A 48 -21.41 0.05 33.12
CA PRO A 48 -21.88 -1.00 32.21
C PRO A 48 -23.24 -0.77 31.54
N PRO A 49 -24.26 -0.19 32.19
CA PRO A 49 -25.51 0.14 31.52
C PRO A 49 -25.34 1.17 30.40
N GLN A 50 -24.42 2.11 30.58
CA GLN A 50 -24.12 3.17 29.62
C GLN A 50 -23.26 2.65 28.46
N MET A 51 -22.38 1.67 28.72
CA MET A 51 -21.62 0.99 27.67
C MET A 51 -22.50 0.32 26.61
N LYS A 52 -23.75 -0.05 26.92
CA LYS A 52 -24.69 -0.60 25.92
C LYS A 52 -25.10 0.40 24.83
N LYS A 53 -24.89 1.70 25.04
CA LYS A 53 -25.24 2.77 24.08
C LYS A 53 -24.13 3.05 23.08
N VAL A 54 -22.92 2.57 23.33
CA VAL A 54 -21.69 2.94 22.62
C VAL A 54 -20.86 1.71 22.26
N MET A 55 -19.91 1.90 21.37
CA MET A 55 -18.94 0.91 20.93
C MET A 55 -17.52 1.37 21.29
N HIS A 56 -16.59 0.43 21.43
CA HIS A 56 -15.17 0.78 21.53
C HIS A 56 -14.76 1.63 20.32
N GLY A 57 -14.05 2.73 20.58
CA GLY A 57 -13.51 3.65 19.59
C GLY A 57 -14.46 4.78 19.20
N ASP A 58 -15.73 4.75 19.61
CA ASP A 58 -16.66 5.84 19.28
C ASP A 58 -16.17 7.15 19.88
N ARG A 59 -16.28 8.23 19.10
CA ARG A 59 -16.08 9.59 19.59
C ARG A 59 -17.42 10.16 20.01
N ILE A 60 -17.55 10.50 21.28
CA ILE A 60 -18.83 10.90 21.88
C ILE A 60 -18.69 12.18 22.70
N ILE A 61 -19.81 12.85 22.89
CA ILE A 61 -20.00 13.80 23.98
C ILE A 61 -20.80 13.09 25.07
N ALA A 62 -20.29 13.14 26.30
CA ALA A 62 -20.93 12.56 27.46
C ALA A 62 -21.19 13.63 28.52
N VAL A 63 -22.32 13.48 29.22
CA VAL A 63 -22.62 14.25 30.43
C VAL A 63 -21.83 13.64 31.59
N ILE A 64 -21.15 14.49 32.36
CA ILE A 64 -20.32 14.08 33.48
C ILE A 64 -21.10 14.26 34.79
N HIS A 65 -21.33 13.15 35.47
CA HIS A 65 -21.98 13.12 36.79
C HIS A 65 -20.91 12.95 37.87
N SER A 66 -20.88 13.88 38.82
CA SER A 66 -20.02 13.79 40.01
C SER A 66 -20.84 13.22 41.18
N GLU A 67 -20.64 11.94 41.50
CA GLU A 67 -21.23 11.32 42.69
C GLU A 67 -20.12 11.00 43.71
N LYS A 68 -20.14 11.70 44.86
CA LYS A 68 -19.10 11.63 45.90
C LYS A 68 -17.71 11.98 45.33
N GLU A 69 -16.73 11.08 45.45
CA GLU A 69 -15.34 11.25 44.97
C GLU A 69 -15.11 10.65 43.56
N ARG A 70 -16.15 10.20 42.86
CA ARG A 70 -16.01 9.60 41.51
C ARG A 70 -16.85 10.34 40.48
N GLU A 71 -16.19 10.67 39.37
CA GLU A 71 -16.82 11.18 38.17
C GLU A 71 -17.18 10.02 37.24
N SER A 72 -18.37 10.06 36.66
CA SER A 72 -18.84 9.07 35.70
C SER A 72 -19.38 9.74 34.44
N ALA A 73 -19.18 9.10 33.30
CA ALA A 73 -19.64 9.57 32.00
C ALA A 73 -20.91 8.85 31.56
N GLU A 74 -21.93 9.62 31.21
CA GLU A 74 -23.14 9.17 30.54
C GLU A 74 -23.13 9.63 29.08
N PRO A 75 -22.97 8.71 28.11
CA PRO A 75 -23.02 9.03 26.68
C PRO A 75 -24.32 9.73 26.29
N GLU A 76 -24.20 10.86 25.60
CA GLU A 76 -25.32 11.72 25.19
C GLU A 76 -25.40 11.84 23.67
N GLU A 77 -24.29 12.18 23.01
CA GLU A 77 -24.24 12.44 21.57
C GLU A 77 -23.07 11.69 20.92
N LEU A 78 -23.32 11.15 19.73
CA LEU A 78 -22.29 10.52 18.90
C LEU A 78 -21.72 11.56 17.93
N VAL A 79 -20.44 11.89 18.11
CA VAL A 79 -19.69 12.78 17.21
C VAL A 79 -19.22 12.00 16.00
N GLU A 80 -18.57 10.86 16.23
CA GLU A 80 -18.04 10.01 15.16
C GLU A 80 -18.16 8.53 15.54
N PRO A 81 -18.84 7.71 14.74
CA PRO A 81 -18.85 6.26 14.94
C PRO A 81 -17.48 5.67 14.60
N PHE A 82 -16.99 4.77 15.44
CA PHE A 82 -15.78 4.00 15.11
C PHE A 82 -15.98 3.11 13.89
N LEU A 83 -17.17 2.52 13.78
CA LEU A 83 -17.49 1.52 12.78
C LEU A 83 -18.50 2.08 11.78
N THR A 84 -18.12 2.12 10.50
CA THR A 84 -19.00 2.49 9.38
C THR A 84 -19.13 1.32 8.40
N ARG A 85 -18.16 1.17 7.49
CA ARG A 85 -17.97 -0.02 6.65
C ARG A 85 -16.94 -0.93 7.32
N PHE A 86 -17.26 -2.21 7.45
CA PHE A 86 -16.38 -3.16 8.12
C PHE A 86 -16.52 -4.57 7.56
N VAL A 87 -15.58 -5.44 7.93
CA VAL A 87 -15.64 -6.88 7.65
C VAL A 87 -15.83 -7.65 8.94
N GLY A 88 -16.46 -8.80 8.86
CA GLY A 88 -16.67 -9.65 10.02
C GLY A 88 -17.22 -11.02 9.64
N LYS A 89 -17.26 -11.90 10.64
CA LYS A 89 -17.78 -13.26 10.48
C LYS A 89 -19.25 -13.30 10.92
N VAL A 90 -20.10 -13.84 10.05
CA VAL A 90 -21.54 -13.98 10.28
C VAL A 90 -21.79 -15.13 11.25
N GLN A 91 -22.72 -14.93 12.17
CA GLN A 91 -23.18 -15.88 13.17
C GLN A 91 -24.71 -15.94 13.19
N GLY A 92 -25.24 -17.03 13.74
CA GLY A 92 -26.67 -17.26 13.84
C GLY A 92 -27.22 -18.11 12.69
N LYS A 93 -28.51 -18.42 12.78
CA LYS A 93 -29.22 -19.30 11.83
C LYS A 93 -30.54 -18.64 11.39
N ASN A 94 -30.95 -18.93 10.15
CA ASN A 94 -32.19 -18.43 9.53
C ASN A 94 -32.24 -16.88 9.53
N ASP A 95 -33.44 -16.28 9.69
CA ASP A 95 -33.70 -14.83 9.66
C ASP A 95 -33.11 -14.01 10.84
N ARG A 96 -32.30 -14.63 11.71
CA ARG A 96 -31.65 -13.96 12.85
C ARG A 96 -30.14 -14.07 12.74
N LEU A 97 -29.60 -13.34 11.77
CA LEU A 97 -28.17 -13.20 11.59
C LEU A 97 -27.61 -12.08 12.47
N ALA A 98 -26.37 -12.27 12.90
CA ALA A 98 -25.53 -11.23 13.47
C ALA A 98 -24.14 -11.32 12.85
N ILE A 99 -23.36 -10.25 12.92
CA ILE A 99 -21.97 -10.20 12.46
C ILE A 99 -21.08 -9.72 13.59
N VAL A 100 -19.99 -10.43 13.85
CA VAL A 100 -18.95 -9.98 14.78
C VAL A 100 -17.88 -9.27 13.95
N PRO A 101 -17.62 -7.97 14.17
CA PRO A 101 -16.59 -7.23 13.45
C PRO A 101 -15.21 -7.85 13.65
N ASP A 102 -14.40 -7.90 12.60
CA ASP A 102 -13.01 -8.37 12.69
C ASP A 102 -12.12 -7.22 13.19
N HIS A 103 -12.26 -6.93 14.48
CA HIS A 103 -11.42 -6.01 15.23
C HIS A 103 -11.16 -6.60 16.63
N PRO A 104 -9.90 -6.65 17.12
CA PRO A 104 -9.54 -7.38 18.35
C PRO A 104 -10.34 -6.98 19.60
N LEU A 105 -10.81 -5.72 19.64
CA LEU A 105 -11.55 -5.15 20.77
C LEU A 105 -13.07 -5.16 20.60
N LEU A 106 -13.59 -5.57 19.42
CA LEU A 106 -15.03 -5.64 19.15
C LEU A 106 -15.49 -7.11 19.15
N LYS A 107 -15.92 -7.59 20.32
CA LYS A 107 -16.33 -9.00 20.50
C LYS A 107 -17.85 -9.22 20.41
N ASP A 108 -18.63 -8.15 20.43
CA ASP A 108 -20.09 -8.22 20.44
C ASP A 108 -20.66 -8.48 19.03
N ALA A 109 -21.61 -9.41 18.95
CA ALA A 109 -22.31 -9.72 17.70
C ALA A 109 -23.38 -8.65 17.41
N ILE A 110 -23.27 -8.00 16.25
CA ILE A 110 -24.19 -6.95 15.80
C ILE A 110 -25.30 -7.57 14.97
N PRO A 111 -26.59 -7.44 15.34
CA PRO A 111 -27.69 -7.94 14.53
C PRO A 111 -27.67 -7.37 13.12
N CYS A 112 -27.89 -8.22 12.11
CA CYS A 112 -27.79 -7.81 10.72
C CYS A 112 -28.78 -8.53 9.80
N ARG A 113 -28.87 -8.05 8.55
CA ARG A 113 -29.54 -8.74 7.44
C ARG A 113 -28.82 -8.45 6.12
N ALA A 114 -29.04 -9.26 5.10
CA ALA A 114 -28.59 -8.99 3.75
C ALA A 114 -29.24 -7.72 3.17
N ALA A 115 -28.44 -6.92 2.46
CA ALA A 115 -28.93 -5.82 1.64
C ALA A 115 -29.88 -6.33 0.55
N ARG A 116 -30.83 -5.48 0.12
CA ARG A 116 -31.70 -5.82 -1.02
C ARG A 116 -30.88 -5.96 -2.30
N GLY A 117 -31.16 -6.99 -3.09
CA GLY A 117 -30.46 -7.27 -4.34
C GLY A 117 -29.21 -8.13 -4.18
N LEU A 118 -28.81 -8.49 -2.95
CA LEU A 118 -27.78 -9.48 -2.74
C LEU A 118 -28.37 -10.88 -2.92
N ASN A 119 -27.83 -11.64 -3.87
CA ASN A 119 -28.33 -12.99 -4.19
C ASN A 119 -27.69 -14.10 -3.33
N HIS A 120 -26.75 -13.76 -2.45
CA HIS A 120 -26.07 -14.73 -1.58
C HIS A 120 -26.90 -15.03 -0.33
N GLU A 121 -27.10 -16.31 -0.04
CA GLU A 121 -27.70 -16.76 1.22
C GLU A 121 -26.60 -16.91 2.29
N PHE A 122 -26.52 -15.94 3.19
CA PHE A 122 -25.52 -15.96 4.26
C PHE A 122 -25.79 -17.07 5.27
N LYS A 123 -24.75 -17.83 5.59
CA LYS A 123 -24.75 -18.87 6.63
C LYS A 123 -23.76 -18.55 7.74
N GLU A 124 -23.93 -19.26 8.85
CA GLU A 124 -22.98 -19.22 9.97
C GLU A 124 -21.57 -19.52 9.48
N GLY A 125 -20.64 -18.63 9.84
CA GLY A 125 -19.23 -18.73 9.48
C GLY A 125 -18.82 -18.03 8.18
N ASP A 126 -19.75 -17.54 7.37
CA ASP A 126 -19.41 -16.73 6.20
C ASP A 126 -18.75 -15.40 6.61
N TRP A 127 -17.80 -14.95 5.80
CA TRP A 127 -17.22 -13.61 5.90
C TRP A 127 -17.99 -12.64 5.01
N ALA A 128 -18.27 -11.46 5.54
CA ALA A 128 -19.04 -10.43 4.85
C ALA A 128 -18.44 -9.04 5.06
N VAL A 129 -18.66 -8.17 4.08
CA VAL A 129 -18.62 -6.71 4.29
C VAL A 129 -19.99 -6.29 4.79
N ALA A 130 -20.01 -5.42 5.78
CA ALA A 130 -21.20 -4.85 6.34
C ALA A 130 -21.07 -3.34 6.51
N GLU A 131 -22.21 -2.66 6.52
CA GLU A 131 -22.31 -1.25 6.83
C GLU A 131 -23.19 -1.04 8.07
N MET A 132 -22.73 -0.20 8.99
CA MET A 132 -23.52 0.22 10.14
C MET A 132 -24.71 1.07 9.68
N ARG A 133 -25.91 0.69 10.14
CA ARG A 133 -27.18 1.35 9.81
C ARG A 133 -27.85 1.99 11.00
N ARG A 134 -27.65 1.44 12.20
CA ARG A 134 -28.27 1.94 13.44
C ARG A 134 -27.28 2.01 14.57
N HIS A 135 -27.46 3.02 15.40
CA HIS A 135 -26.61 3.29 16.55
C HIS A 135 -27.45 3.86 17.71
N PRO A 136 -27.36 3.34 18.96
CA PRO A 136 -28.20 3.80 20.06
C PRO A 136 -28.17 5.31 20.32
N LEU A 137 -26.98 5.93 20.26
CA LEU A 137 -26.83 7.40 20.36
C LEU A 137 -27.46 8.22 19.22
N LYS A 138 -27.91 7.60 18.13
CA LYS A 138 -28.71 8.26 17.08
C LYS A 138 -30.22 8.17 17.32
N GLY A 139 -30.64 7.66 18.48
CA GLY A 139 -32.04 7.42 18.84
C GLY A 139 -32.56 6.05 18.42
N ASP A 140 -31.71 5.18 17.85
CA ASP A 140 -32.10 3.81 17.53
C ASP A 140 -32.20 2.92 18.78
N ARG A 141 -32.99 1.85 18.69
CA ARG A 141 -33.15 0.90 19.80
C ARG A 141 -31.86 0.11 20.11
N SER A 142 -31.07 -0.21 19.10
CA SER A 142 -29.86 -1.04 19.22
C SER A 142 -28.94 -0.82 18.02
N PHE A 143 -27.71 -1.32 18.11
CA PHE A 143 -26.84 -1.49 16.96
C PHE A 143 -27.50 -2.39 15.91
N TYR A 144 -27.29 -2.05 14.64
CA TYR A 144 -27.73 -2.85 13.50
C TYR A 144 -26.83 -2.60 12.30
N ALA A 145 -26.48 -3.68 11.61
CA ALA A 145 -25.70 -3.64 10.38
C ALA A 145 -26.48 -4.23 9.20
N GLU A 146 -26.08 -3.86 7.99
CA GLU A 146 -26.56 -4.46 6.75
C GLU A 146 -25.39 -5.14 6.06
N LEU A 147 -25.54 -6.41 5.69
CA LEU A 147 -24.51 -7.17 4.96
C LEU A 147 -24.58 -6.75 3.49
N THR A 148 -23.54 -6.09 3.01
CA THR A 148 -23.50 -5.46 1.68
C THR A 148 -22.73 -6.29 0.65
N GLN A 149 -21.85 -7.19 1.09
CA GLN A 149 -21.10 -8.06 0.19
C GLN A 149 -20.72 -9.37 0.89
N TYR A 150 -20.85 -10.48 0.19
CA TYR A 150 -20.24 -11.76 0.58
C TYR A 150 -18.75 -11.78 0.18
N ILE A 151 -17.87 -12.16 1.11
CA ILE A 151 -16.43 -12.23 0.86
C ILE A 151 -16.02 -13.64 0.49
N THR A 152 -16.17 -14.58 1.44
CA THR A 152 -15.87 -16.01 1.27
C THR A 152 -16.46 -16.80 2.44
N PHE A 153 -16.44 -18.13 2.38
CA PHE A 153 -16.88 -19.01 3.46
C PHE A 153 -15.79 -19.18 4.51
N GLY A 154 -16.16 -19.58 5.73
CA GLY A 154 -15.25 -19.57 6.89
C GLY A 154 -14.03 -20.49 6.80
N ASP A 155 -14.11 -21.56 6.00
CA ASP A 155 -13.06 -22.59 5.86
C ASP A 155 -12.22 -22.41 4.59
N ASP A 156 -12.39 -21.30 3.87
CA ASP A 156 -11.54 -20.97 2.73
C ASP A 156 -10.11 -20.66 3.22
N HIS A 157 -9.11 -21.39 2.71
CA HIS A 157 -7.72 -21.19 3.11
C HIS A 157 -7.19 -19.78 2.74
N PHE A 158 -7.82 -19.12 1.76
CA PHE A 158 -7.44 -17.77 1.30
C PHE A 158 -8.19 -16.64 2.02
N VAL A 159 -8.90 -16.93 3.13
CA VAL A 159 -9.55 -15.93 3.99
C VAL A 159 -8.68 -14.71 4.27
N PRO A 160 -7.39 -14.82 4.66
CA PRO A 160 -6.55 -13.66 4.96
C PRO A 160 -6.47 -12.65 3.80
N TRP A 161 -6.42 -13.11 2.55
CA TRP A 161 -6.35 -12.24 1.38
C TRP A 161 -7.70 -11.60 1.08
N TRP A 162 -8.76 -12.42 0.94
CA TRP A 162 -10.08 -11.90 0.55
C TRP A 162 -10.68 -10.95 1.56
N VAL A 163 -10.50 -11.24 2.85
CA VAL A 163 -10.99 -10.38 3.94
C VAL A 163 -10.21 -9.08 4.00
N THR A 164 -8.87 -9.12 3.85
CA THR A 164 -8.03 -7.92 3.87
C THR A 164 -8.33 -7.01 2.68
N LEU A 165 -8.40 -7.56 1.48
CA LEU A 165 -8.76 -6.81 0.27
C LEU A 165 -10.16 -6.19 0.40
N ALA A 166 -11.14 -6.96 0.88
CA ALA A 166 -12.48 -6.44 1.11
C ALA A 166 -12.51 -5.36 2.20
N ARG A 167 -11.76 -5.52 3.30
CA ARG A 167 -11.65 -4.50 4.36
C ARG A 167 -11.17 -3.17 3.81
N HIS A 168 -10.11 -3.19 3.01
CA HIS A 168 -9.53 -1.99 2.41
C HIS A 168 -10.23 -1.55 1.12
N ASN A 169 -11.29 -2.27 0.71
CA ASN A 169 -12.05 -2.00 -0.51
C ASN A 169 -11.16 -1.96 -1.77
N LEU A 170 -10.19 -2.88 -1.83
CA LEU A 170 -9.28 -3.06 -2.95
C LEU A 170 -9.82 -4.12 -3.91
N GLU A 171 -9.44 -3.99 -5.18
CA GLU A 171 -9.72 -4.99 -6.21
C GLU A 171 -9.14 -6.36 -5.83
N LYS A 172 -9.78 -7.43 -6.29
CA LYS A 172 -9.37 -8.81 -6.01
C LYS A 172 -8.73 -9.51 -7.20
N GLU A 173 -8.84 -8.91 -8.37
CA GLU A 173 -8.55 -9.50 -9.67
C GLU A 173 -7.83 -8.49 -10.55
N ALA A 174 -7.06 -8.99 -11.53
CA ALA A 174 -6.47 -8.16 -12.56
C ALA A 174 -7.57 -7.38 -13.32
N PRO A 175 -7.26 -6.20 -13.90
CA PRO A 175 -8.23 -5.49 -14.70
C PRO A 175 -8.61 -6.32 -15.93
N ASP A 176 -9.92 -6.43 -16.19
CA ASP A 176 -10.42 -6.94 -17.45
C ASP A 176 -10.12 -5.92 -18.56
N GLY A 177 -9.28 -6.32 -19.51
CA GLY A 177 -8.94 -5.50 -20.66
C GLY A 177 -8.08 -6.32 -21.61
N VAL A 178 -8.39 -6.22 -22.90
CA VAL A 178 -7.51 -6.77 -23.94
C VAL A 178 -6.45 -5.73 -24.27
N ALA A 179 -5.20 -6.17 -24.44
CA ALA A 179 -4.18 -5.32 -25.01
C ALA A 179 -4.67 -4.78 -26.36
N THR A 180 -4.64 -3.45 -26.51
CA THR A 180 -4.92 -2.80 -27.80
C THR A 180 -3.70 -2.85 -28.70
N GLU A 181 -3.77 -2.31 -29.92
CA GLU A 181 -2.57 -2.12 -30.75
C GLU A 181 -1.66 -1.04 -30.16
N MET A 182 -0.36 -1.14 -30.45
CA MET A 182 0.63 -0.12 -30.06
C MET A 182 0.34 1.17 -30.82
N LEU A 183 0.33 2.28 -30.10
CA LEU A 183 0.04 3.61 -30.60
C LEU A 183 1.24 4.14 -31.40
N ASP A 184 0.97 4.74 -32.56
CA ASP A 184 1.96 5.55 -33.27
C ASP A 184 1.88 7.00 -32.78
N GLU A 185 2.79 7.34 -31.88
CA GLU A 185 2.89 8.67 -31.26
C GLU A 185 3.77 9.65 -32.08
N GLY A 186 4.27 9.22 -33.26
CA GLY A 186 5.25 9.98 -34.02
C GLY A 186 6.65 10.01 -33.37
N LEU A 187 6.90 9.11 -32.42
CA LEU A 187 8.18 8.96 -31.75
C LEU A 187 9.19 8.24 -32.66
N VAL A 188 10.39 8.82 -32.77
CA VAL A 188 11.52 8.12 -33.41
C VAL A 188 12.14 7.20 -32.37
N ARG A 189 11.94 5.89 -32.52
CA ARG A 189 12.54 4.88 -31.64
C ARG A 189 13.93 4.51 -32.14
N GLU A 190 14.96 4.84 -31.36
CA GLU A 190 16.33 4.39 -31.64
C GLU A 190 16.40 2.86 -31.55
N ASP A 191 16.95 2.20 -32.56
CA ASP A 191 17.17 0.76 -32.53
C ASP A 191 18.42 0.44 -31.71
N LEU A 192 18.19 -0.05 -30.50
CA LEU A 192 19.22 -0.44 -29.54
C LEU A 192 19.28 -1.97 -29.36
N THR A 193 18.62 -2.74 -30.23
CA THR A 193 18.51 -4.20 -30.11
C THR A 193 19.84 -4.95 -30.17
N ALA A 194 20.88 -4.31 -30.71
CA ALA A 194 22.23 -4.85 -30.76
C ALA A 194 23.04 -4.66 -29.47
N LEU A 195 22.58 -3.82 -28.53
CA LEU A 195 23.26 -3.59 -27.26
C LEU A 195 22.94 -4.71 -26.26
N ASP A 196 23.90 -5.03 -25.40
CA ASP A 196 23.80 -6.08 -24.39
C ASP A 196 23.00 -5.62 -23.14
N PHE A 197 21.74 -5.22 -23.34
CA PHE A 197 20.85 -4.92 -22.21
C PHE A 197 20.62 -6.17 -21.34
N VAL A 198 20.51 -5.98 -20.03
CA VAL A 198 20.17 -7.03 -19.06
C VAL A 198 19.08 -6.56 -18.12
N THR A 199 18.24 -7.49 -17.64
CA THR A 199 17.35 -7.25 -16.49
C THR A 199 17.90 -8.02 -15.27
N ILE A 200 17.72 -7.49 -14.06
CA ILE A 200 18.17 -8.13 -12.82
C ILE A 200 17.03 -8.07 -11.80
N ASP A 201 16.41 -9.22 -11.53
CA ASP A 201 15.17 -9.29 -10.76
C ASP A 201 15.16 -10.47 -9.78
N SER A 202 14.10 -10.57 -8.97
CA SER A 202 13.81 -11.82 -8.26
C SER A 202 13.45 -12.91 -9.27
N ALA A 203 13.82 -14.16 -9.00
CA ALA A 203 13.58 -15.27 -9.94
C ALA A 203 12.10 -15.46 -10.32
N SER A 204 11.19 -15.12 -9.40
CA SER A 204 9.73 -15.21 -9.57
C SER A 204 9.09 -14.02 -10.30
N THR A 205 9.87 -12.99 -10.65
CA THR A 205 9.35 -11.79 -11.33
C THR A 205 9.02 -12.13 -12.78
N GLU A 206 7.85 -11.71 -13.25
CA GLU A 206 7.40 -11.89 -14.64
C GLU A 206 7.18 -10.54 -15.36
N ASP A 207 7.02 -9.47 -14.59
CA ASP A 207 6.80 -8.07 -14.95
C ASP A 207 8.11 -7.27 -14.84
N MET A 208 9.13 -7.61 -15.64
CA MET A 208 10.40 -6.86 -15.64
C MET A 208 10.22 -5.49 -16.29
N ASP A 209 10.20 -4.43 -15.47
CA ASP A 209 9.95 -3.06 -15.92
C ASP A 209 11.23 -2.31 -16.34
N ASP A 210 12.40 -2.73 -15.87
CA ASP A 210 13.67 -2.05 -16.13
C ASP A 210 14.76 -2.95 -16.71
N ALA A 211 15.51 -2.39 -17.65
CA ALA A 211 16.68 -3.00 -18.26
C ALA A 211 17.86 -2.02 -18.25
N LEU A 212 19.06 -2.55 -18.05
CA LEU A 212 20.28 -1.79 -17.86
C LEU A 212 21.30 -2.13 -18.93
N PHE A 213 21.98 -1.09 -19.43
CA PHE A 213 23.16 -1.23 -20.27
C PHE A 213 24.24 -0.26 -19.79
N ALA A 214 25.46 -0.76 -19.62
CA ALA A 214 26.60 0.00 -19.19
C ALA A 214 27.72 -0.04 -20.23
N LYS A 215 28.47 1.07 -20.36
CA LYS A 215 29.63 1.16 -21.24
C LYS A 215 30.71 2.03 -20.63
N ALA A 216 31.96 1.58 -20.68
CA ALA A 216 33.10 2.42 -20.33
C ALA A 216 33.32 3.53 -21.36
N LEU A 217 33.61 4.72 -20.87
CA LEU A 217 33.98 5.90 -21.67
C LEU A 217 35.42 6.31 -21.37
N PRO A 218 36.04 7.18 -22.20
CA PRO A 218 37.34 7.79 -21.89
C PRO A 218 37.34 8.53 -20.55
N ASP A 219 38.54 8.83 -20.04
CA ASP A 219 38.75 9.63 -18.83
C ASP A 219 38.09 9.04 -17.57
N ASP A 220 38.08 7.71 -17.48
CA ASP A 220 37.51 6.96 -16.37
C ASP A 220 36.02 7.30 -16.13
N LYS A 221 35.27 7.58 -17.20
CA LYS A 221 33.82 7.81 -17.13
C LYS A 221 33.05 6.54 -17.47
N LEU A 222 31.81 6.47 -16.97
CA LEU A 222 30.88 5.39 -17.28
C LEU A 222 29.63 5.96 -17.92
N GLN A 223 29.11 5.29 -18.93
CA GLN A 223 27.78 5.54 -19.47
C GLN A 223 26.81 4.51 -18.91
N LEU A 224 25.65 4.98 -18.46
CA LEU A 224 24.52 4.15 -18.11
C LEU A 224 23.36 4.50 -19.05
N ILE A 225 22.72 3.48 -19.61
CA ILE A 225 21.39 3.60 -20.21
C ILE A 225 20.45 2.77 -19.34
N VAL A 226 19.43 3.44 -18.81
CA VAL A 226 18.31 2.79 -18.13
C VAL A 226 17.13 2.80 -19.09
N ALA A 227 16.65 1.63 -19.50
CA ALA A 227 15.51 1.45 -20.37
C ALA A 227 14.32 0.94 -19.56
N ILE A 228 13.22 1.69 -19.56
CA ILE A 228 12.00 1.36 -18.82
C ILE A 228 10.92 0.90 -19.81
N ALA A 229 10.17 -0.12 -19.43
CA ALA A 229 8.98 -0.57 -20.15
C ALA A 229 8.05 0.61 -20.46
N ASP A 230 7.45 0.59 -21.65
CA ASP A 230 6.63 1.70 -22.16
C ASP A 230 5.15 1.29 -22.29
N PRO A 231 4.40 1.12 -21.18
CA PRO A 231 2.98 0.81 -21.24
C PRO A 231 2.17 1.98 -21.82
N THR A 232 2.72 3.20 -21.83
CA THR A 232 2.09 4.37 -22.45
C THR A 232 1.98 4.25 -23.96
N ALA A 233 2.86 3.50 -24.61
CA ALA A 233 2.72 3.12 -26.02
C ALA A 233 1.47 2.27 -26.29
N TRP A 234 0.85 1.67 -25.27
CA TRP A 234 -0.37 0.87 -25.41
C TRP A 234 -1.61 1.53 -24.79
N ILE A 235 -1.41 2.41 -23.81
CA ILE A 235 -2.47 2.99 -22.99
C ILE A 235 -2.52 4.50 -23.20
N ALA A 236 -3.36 4.94 -24.14
CA ALA A 236 -3.63 6.35 -24.35
C ALA A 236 -4.33 6.99 -23.12
N GLU A 237 -3.99 8.24 -22.84
CA GLU A 237 -4.67 9.04 -21.81
C GLU A 237 -6.20 9.10 -22.07
N GLY A 238 -6.99 8.94 -21.01
CA GLY A 238 -8.45 8.98 -21.09
C GLY A 238 -9.11 7.69 -21.59
N SER A 239 -8.33 6.71 -22.03
CA SER A 239 -8.81 5.36 -22.39
C SER A 239 -9.44 4.64 -21.20
N LYS A 240 -10.11 3.51 -21.45
CA LYS A 240 -10.67 2.67 -20.38
C LYS A 240 -9.57 2.11 -19.48
N LEU A 241 -8.44 1.72 -20.08
CA LEU A 241 -7.28 1.19 -19.37
C LEU A 241 -6.63 2.27 -18.49
N ASP A 242 -6.43 3.50 -19.00
CA ASP A 242 -5.94 4.64 -18.18
C ASP A 242 -6.84 4.88 -16.96
N LYS A 243 -8.16 4.94 -17.16
CA LYS A 243 -9.11 5.16 -16.05
C LYS A 243 -9.03 4.06 -14.99
N ALA A 244 -8.90 2.79 -15.41
CA ALA A 244 -8.75 1.67 -14.49
C ALA A 244 -7.40 1.73 -13.73
N ALA A 245 -6.30 1.99 -14.44
CA ALA A 245 -4.98 2.13 -13.85
C ALA A 245 -4.94 3.29 -12.83
N LYS A 246 -5.57 4.42 -13.16
CA LYS A 246 -5.66 5.62 -12.30
C LYS A 246 -6.43 5.39 -11.01
N ILE A 247 -7.46 4.53 -11.03
CA ILE A 247 -8.21 4.14 -9.83
C ILE A 247 -7.35 3.26 -8.92
N ARG A 248 -6.62 2.29 -9.51
CA ARG A 248 -5.78 1.35 -8.77
C ARG A 248 -4.48 1.98 -8.25
N ALA A 249 -3.91 2.91 -9.02
CA ALA A 249 -2.65 3.64 -8.81
C ALA A 249 -1.37 2.80 -8.71
N PHE A 250 -1.42 1.58 -8.18
CA PHE A 250 -0.30 0.68 -8.01
C PHE A 250 -0.73 -0.78 -8.19
N THR A 251 0.22 -1.65 -8.52
CA THR A 251 0.07 -3.10 -8.33
C THR A 251 0.11 -3.39 -6.84
N ASN A 252 -0.84 -4.17 -6.34
CA ASN A 252 -0.87 -4.57 -4.94
C ASN A 252 -0.18 -5.92 -4.75
N TYR A 253 1.02 -5.91 -4.18
CA TYR A 253 1.80 -7.11 -3.87
C TYR A 253 1.43 -7.65 -2.49
N LEU A 254 0.88 -8.87 -2.46
CA LEU A 254 0.54 -9.60 -1.24
C LEU A 254 1.42 -10.85 -1.14
N PRO A 255 1.55 -11.47 0.05
CA PRO A 255 2.23 -12.76 0.17
C PRO A 255 1.68 -13.78 -0.83
N GLY A 256 2.54 -14.26 -1.74
CA GLY A 256 2.22 -15.31 -2.71
C GLY A 256 1.59 -14.89 -4.03
N PHE A 257 1.03 -13.68 -4.16
CA PHE A 257 0.50 -13.19 -5.45
C PHE A 257 0.34 -11.66 -5.48
N ASN A 258 0.14 -11.12 -6.68
CA ASN A 258 -0.15 -9.71 -6.90
C ASN A 258 -1.52 -9.49 -7.55
N ILE A 259 -2.11 -8.33 -7.31
CA ILE A 259 -3.24 -7.80 -8.08
C ILE A 259 -2.70 -6.66 -8.93
N PRO A 260 -2.50 -6.90 -10.24
CA PRO A 260 -1.80 -5.95 -11.08
C PRO A 260 -2.63 -4.69 -11.32
N MET A 261 -1.92 -3.57 -11.51
CA MET A 261 -2.53 -2.30 -11.92
C MET A 261 -3.08 -2.39 -13.35
N LEU A 262 -2.37 -3.10 -14.23
CA LEU A 262 -2.67 -3.29 -15.64
C LEU A 262 -3.13 -4.73 -15.91
N PRO A 263 -3.80 -5.01 -17.05
CA PRO A 263 -4.06 -6.38 -17.47
C PRO A 263 -2.78 -7.21 -17.56
N ARG A 264 -2.83 -8.48 -17.14
CA ARG A 264 -1.65 -9.37 -17.12
C ARG A 264 -0.99 -9.53 -18.49
N GLU A 265 -1.78 -9.53 -19.56
CA GLU A 265 -1.26 -9.56 -20.95
C GLU A 265 -0.35 -8.37 -21.26
N LEU A 266 -0.62 -7.20 -20.67
CA LEU A 266 0.24 -6.03 -20.83
C LEU A 266 1.44 -6.07 -19.86
N SER A 267 1.20 -6.29 -18.57
CA SER A 267 2.27 -6.24 -17.56
C SER A 267 3.26 -7.40 -17.67
N ASP A 268 2.75 -8.63 -17.81
CA ASP A 268 3.55 -9.86 -17.67
C ASP A 268 4.05 -10.35 -19.05
N ASP A 269 3.73 -9.64 -20.14
CA ASP A 269 4.13 -10.02 -21.50
C ASP A 269 4.54 -8.84 -22.40
N LEU A 270 3.59 -8.04 -22.88
CA LEU A 270 3.87 -7.04 -23.92
C LEU A 270 4.79 -5.90 -23.45
N CYS A 271 4.70 -5.50 -22.18
CA CYS A 271 5.54 -4.47 -21.59
C CYS A 271 6.77 -5.06 -20.91
N SER A 272 6.67 -6.28 -20.36
CA SER A 272 7.77 -6.95 -19.67
C SER A 272 8.98 -7.10 -20.60
N LEU A 273 10.16 -6.70 -20.12
CA LEU A 273 11.42 -6.68 -20.86
C LEU A 273 12.07 -8.07 -20.93
N ARG A 274 11.33 -9.02 -21.50
CA ARG A 274 11.71 -10.43 -21.64
C ARG A 274 13.04 -10.60 -22.37
N ALA A 275 13.81 -11.58 -21.90
CA ALA A 275 15.05 -11.97 -22.57
C ALA A 275 14.78 -12.46 -23.99
N ASN A 276 15.61 -12.02 -24.93
CA ASN A 276 15.62 -12.36 -26.34
C ASN A 276 14.34 -11.98 -27.09
N GLU A 277 13.59 -11.01 -26.57
CA GLU A 277 12.43 -10.44 -27.24
C GLU A 277 12.56 -8.93 -27.41
N VAL A 278 12.11 -8.44 -28.57
CA VAL A 278 12.16 -7.03 -28.90
C VAL A 278 11.03 -6.30 -28.17
N ARG A 279 11.37 -5.18 -27.49
CA ARG A 279 10.42 -4.39 -26.70
C ARG A 279 10.60 -2.88 -26.89
N PRO A 280 9.50 -2.11 -26.99
CA PRO A 280 9.56 -0.65 -26.93
C PRO A 280 9.87 -0.19 -25.51
N VAL A 281 10.74 0.80 -25.39
CA VAL A 281 11.15 1.38 -24.10
C VAL A 281 11.22 2.89 -24.16
N LEU A 282 11.06 3.52 -23.00
CA LEU A 282 11.53 4.87 -22.75
C LEU A 282 12.89 4.78 -22.06
N ALA A 283 13.93 5.30 -22.71
CA ALA A 283 15.30 5.20 -22.24
C ALA A 283 15.85 6.52 -21.70
N CYS A 284 16.71 6.43 -20.69
CA CYS A 284 17.50 7.53 -20.14
C CYS A 284 18.99 7.21 -20.29
N ARG A 285 19.69 7.99 -21.11
CA ARG A 285 21.15 7.93 -21.26
C ARG A 285 21.79 8.99 -20.38
N MET A 286 22.74 8.57 -19.55
CA MET A 286 23.48 9.46 -18.64
C MET A 286 24.98 9.12 -18.62
N THR A 287 25.80 10.13 -18.39
CA THR A 287 27.24 9.97 -18.15
C THR A 287 27.55 10.18 -16.68
N LEU A 288 28.34 9.28 -16.12
CA LEU A 288 28.79 9.28 -14.74
C LEU A 288 30.28 9.60 -14.70
N SER A 289 30.63 10.64 -13.95
CA SER A 289 32.02 11.00 -13.66
C SER A 289 32.68 9.94 -12.76
N ALA A 290 34.01 10.05 -12.58
CA ALA A 290 34.79 9.13 -11.75
C ALA A 290 34.31 9.06 -10.29
N ASP A 291 33.78 10.17 -9.75
CA ASP A 291 33.23 10.28 -8.39
C ASP A 291 31.75 9.88 -8.28
N GLY A 292 31.16 9.37 -9.37
CA GLY A 292 29.75 9.00 -9.45
C GLY A 292 28.78 10.16 -9.69
N THR A 293 29.26 11.40 -9.90
CA THR A 293 28.39 12.53 -10.27
C THR A 293 27.70 12.27 -11.61
N ILE A 294 26.39 12.53 -11.68
CA ILE A 294 25.61 12.52 -12.93
C ILE A 294 25.85 13.84 -13.66
N GLU A 295 26.50 13.78 -14.83
CA GLU A 295 26.81 14.92 -15.69
C GLU A 295 25.55 15.50 -16.35
N ASP A 296 25.63 16.74 -16.86
CA ASP A 296 24.47 17.50 -17.36
C ASP A 296 23.94 17.02 -18.72
N ASN A 297 24.69 16.19 -19.45
CA ASN A 297 24.36 15.68 -20.78
C ASN A 297 23.34 14.51 -20.74
N ILE A 298 22.30 14.64 -19.91
CA ILE A 298 21.21 13.67 -19.76
C ILE A 298 20.31 13.73 -20.99
N GLU A 299 19.94 12.56 -21.51
CA GLU A 299 19.02 12.44 -22.64
C GLU A 299 17.94 11.39 -22.38
N PHE A 300 16.67 11.81 -22.47
CA PHE A 300 15.52 10.92 -22.53
C PHE A 300 15.07 10.76 -23.98
N PHE A 301 14.87 9.51 -24.42
CA PHE A 301 14.49 9.21 -25.79
C PHE A 301 13.72 7.89 -25.86
N ALA A 302 12.83 7.76 -26.85
CA ALA A 302 12.15 6.51 -27.14
C ALA A 302 13.11 5.56 -27.86
N ALA A 303 13.06 4.27 -27.54
CA ALA A 303 13.91 3.28 -28.16
C ALA A 303 13.21 1.92 -28.28
N THR A 304 13.90 1.00 -28.94
CA THR A 304 13.56 -0.41 -29.02
C THR A 304 14.78 -1.22 -28.61
N ILE A 305 14.63 -2.12 -27.65
CA ILE A 305 15.71 -2.99 -27.14
C ILE A 305 15.36 -4.46 -27.31
N GLU A 306 16.35 -5.32 -27.14
CA GLU A 306 16.18 -6.75 -26.92
C GLU A 306 17.08 -7.14 -25.75
N SER A 307 16.48 -7.45 -24.58
CA SER A 307 17.26 -7.88 -23.41
C SER A 307 18.01 -9.17 -23.75
N LYS A 308 19.28 -9.26 -23.41
CA LYS A 308 20.11 -10.43 -23.72
C LYS A 308 20.14 -11.46 -22.59
N ALA A 309 19.70 -11.09 -21.39
CA ALA A 309 19.61 -11.99 -20.25
C ALA A 309 18.61 -11.51 -19.19
N LYS A 310 17.82 -12.46 -18.65
CA LYS A 310 17.07 -12.32 -17.39
C LYS A 310 17.96 -12.82 -16.27
N LEU A 311 18.51 -11.91 -15.47
CA LEU A 311 19.42 -12.25 -14.38
C LEU A 311 18.67 -12.27 -13.05
N VAL A 312 19.12 -13.11 -12.12
CA VAL A 312 18.53 -13.22 -10.78
C VAL A 312 19.43 -12.56 -9.74
N TYR A 313 18.85 -11.78 -8.82
CA TYR A 313 19.59 -11.05 -7.77
C TYR A 313 20.61 -11.93 -7.02
N ASP A 314 20.18 -13.09 -6.53
CA ASP A 314 21.05 -13.99 -5.76
C ASP A 314 22.20 -14.54 -6.60
N GLN A 315 21.91 -14.91 -7.85
CA GLN A 315 22.91 -15.45 -8.78
C GLN A 315 23.98 -14.41 -9.14
N VAL A 316 23.56 -13.17 -9.43
CA VAL A 316 24.48 -12.07 -9.72
C VAL A 316 25.32 -11.72 -8.49
N SER A 317 24.72 -11.70 -7.30
CA SER A 317 25.42 -11.42 -6.06
C SER A 317 26.44 -12.51 -5.75
N ASP A 318 26.03 -13.78 -5.83
CA ASP A 318 26.90 -14.94 -5.64
C ASP A 318 28.10 -14.89 -6.59
N TRP A 319 27.86 -14.62 -7.87
CA TRP A 319 28.93 -14.54 -8.86
C TRP A 319 29.93 -13.41 -8.57
N LEU A 320 29.45 -12.20 -8.23
CA LEU A 320 30.32 -11.07 -7.87
C LEU A 320 31.11 -11.33 -6.57
N GLU A 321 30.55 -12.12 -5.65
CA GLU A 321 31.17 -12.50 -4.38
C GLU A 321 32.06 -13.76 -4.50
N ASN A 322 32.15 -14.35 -5.71
CA ASN A 322 32.87 -15.59 -6.00
C ASN A 322 32.35 -16.81 -5.21
N THR A 323 31.03 -16.89 -5.05
CA THR A 323 30.32 -18.02 -4.44
C THR A 323 29.30 -18.61 -5.42
N GLY A 324 28.79 -19.82 -5.12
CA GLY A 324 27.78 -20.48 -5.93
C GLY A 324 28.30 -21.05 -7.27
N ASP A 325 27.38 -21.68 -8.01
CA ASP A 325 27.70 -22.38 -9.27
C ASP A 325 27.28 -21.60 -10.54
N TRP A 326 26.41 -20.61 -10.38
CA TRP A 326 25.93 -19.82 -11.51
C TRP A 326 27.02 -18.90 -12.05
N LYS A 327 27.06 -18.76 -13.38
CA LYS A 327 27.94 -17.82 -14.07
C LYS A 327 27.19 -17.21 -15.26
N PRO A 328 27.52 -15.98 -15.66
CA PRO A 328 27.00 -15.39 -16.90
C PRO A 328 27.24 -16.31 -18.09
N GLU A 329 26.24 -16.43 -18.96
CA GLU A 329 26.26 -17.34 -20.10
C GLU A 329 27.24 -16.89 -21.20
N SER A 330 27.62 -15.61 -21.21
CA SER A 330 28.60 -15.05 -22.14
C SER A 330 29.50 -14.01 -21.47
N GLU A 331 30.66 -13.75 -22.07
CA GLU A 331 31.58 -12.72 -21.58
C GLU A 331 30.97 -11.31 -21.69
N ALA A 332 30.12 -11.06 -22.68
CA ALA A 332 29.44 -9.77 -22.84
C ALA A 332 28.53 -9.47 -21.64
N ILE A 333 27.75 -10.47 -21.19
CA ILE A 333 26.91 -10.34 -19.99
C ILE A 333 27.77 -10.22 -18.73
N ALA A 334 28.86 -10.98 -18.62
CA ALA A 334 29.79 -10.85 -17.51
C ALA A 334 30.36 -9.43 -17.40
N GLU A 335 30.72 -8.83 -18.53
CA GLU A 335 31.23 -7.47 -18.58
C GLU A 335 30.17 -6.43 -18.20
N GLN A 336 28.92 -6.58 -18.67
CA GLN A 336 27.80 -5.74 -18.24
C GLN A 336 27.62 -5.74 -16.72
N VAL A 337 27.60 -6.92 -16.10
CA VAL A 337 27.47 -7.05 -14.63
C VAL A 337 28.62 -6.37 -13.90
N ARG A 338 29.87 -6.52 -14.36
CA ARG A 338 31.03 -5.84 -13.75
C ARG A 338 30.96 -4.32 -13.88
N LEU A 339 30.58 -3.81 -15.06
CA LEU A 339 30.42 -2.38 -15.28
C LEU A 339 29.29 -1.81 -14.41
N LEU A 340 28.16 -2.51 -14.31
CA LEU A 340 27.06 -2.12 -13.43
C LEU A 340 27.47 -2.14 -11.95
N ALA A 341 28.29 -3.10 -11.52
CA ALA A 341 28.86 -3.11 -10.17
C ALA A 341 29.78 -1.88 -9.92
N GLN A 342 30.59 -1.47 -10.89
CA GLN A 342 31.40 -0.25 -10.80
C GLN A 342 30.51 1.01 -10.72
N ILE A 343 29.44 1.07 -11.50
CA ILE A 343 28.44 2.15 -11.43
C ILE A 343 27.82 2.20 -10.03
N CYS A 344 27.36 1.06 -9.52
CA CYS A 344 26.80 0.93 -8.18
C CYS A 344 27.76 1.46 -7.11
N GLN A 345 29.03 1.08 -7.18
CA GLN A 345 30.04 1.54 -6.24
C GLN A 345 30.19 3.06 -6.27
N ARG A 346 30.40 3.64 -7.46
CA ARG A 346 30.57 5.10 -7.61
C ARG A 346 29.34 5.88 -7.17
N ARG A 347 28.15 5.40 -7.52
CA ARG A 347 26.88 6.04 -7.14
C ARG A 347 26.63 5.95 -5.63
N GLY A 348 26.94 4.80 -5.02
CA GLY A 348 26.89 4.63 -3.57
C GLY A 348 27.88 5.56 -2.84
N GLU A 349 29.12 5.67 -3.32
CA GLU A 349 30.12 6.60 -2.79
C GLU A 349 29.65 8.07 -2.93
N TRP A 350 29.11 8.43 -4.09
CA TRP A 350 28.54 9.77 -4.30
C TRP A 350 27.42 10.08 -3.32
N ARG A 351 26.47 9.14 -3.12
CA ARG A 351 25.36 9.30 -2.17
C ARG A 351 25.85 9.38 -0.74
N HIS A 352 26.84 8.58 -0.36
CA HIS A 352 27.44 8.66 0.97
C HIS A 352 28.04 10.04 1.25
N ASN A 353 28.68 10.64 0.24
CA ASN A 353 29.38 11.91 0.40
C ASN A 353 28.47 13.15 0.26
N HIS A 354 27.36 13.05 -0.48
CA HIS A 354 26.54 14.21 -0.85
C HIS A 354 25.05 14.08 -0.49
N ALA A 355 24.62 12.91 -0.01
CA ALA A 355 23.23 12.60 0.31
C ALA A 355 23.14 11.67 1.52
N LEU A 356 22.00 11.01 1.69
CA LEU A 356 21.78 10.00 2.73
C LEU A 356 21.69 8.61 2.11
N VAL A 357 22.39 7.67 2.71
CA VAL A 357 22.25 6.23 2.45
C VAL A 357 21.45 5.64 3.59
N PHE A 358 20.27 5.12 3.29
CA PHE A 358 19.41 4.54 4.31
C PHE A 358 20.00 3.21 4.78
N LYS A 359 19.92 2.92 6.08
CA LYS A 359 20.41 1.65 6.60
C LYS A 359 19.43 0.54 6.22
N ASP A 360 19.92 -0.42 5.46
CA ASP A 360 19.12 -1.56 5.01
C ASP A 360 18.52 -2.34 6.20
N ARG A 361 17.27 -2.75 6.00
CA ARG A 361 16.63 -3.83 6.77
C ARG A 361 16.36 -4.96 5.79
N PRO A 362 16.49 -6.23 6.21
CA PRO A 362 16.14 -7.34 5.34
C PRO A 362 14.66 -7.24 4.97
N ASP A 363 14.36 -7.59 3.73
CA ASP A 363 12.99 -7.82 3.29
C ASP A 363 12.56 -9.22 3.77
N TYR A 364 11.26 -9.47 3.92
CA TYR A 364 10.74 -10.77 4.35
C TYR A 364 9.86 -11.37 3.27
N ARG A 365 10.20 -12.58 2.84
CA ARG A 365 9.41 -13.32 1.85
C ARG A 365 8.72 -14.51 2.49
N PHE A 366 7.43 -14.61 2.24
CA PHE A 366 6.61 -15.75 2.65
C PHE A 366 6.72 -16.85 1.60
N ILE A 367 7.12 -18.05 2.02
CA ILE A 367 7.10 -19.24 1.19
C ILE A 367 5.78 -19.96 1.48
N LEU A 368 4.91 -20.02 0.47
CA LEU A 368 3.57 -20.59 0.62
C LEU A 368 3.45 -21.94 -0.08
N GLY A 369 2.67 -22.84 0.50
CA GLY A 369 2.26 -24.09 -0.13
C GLY A 369 1.02 -23.91 -1.02
N GLU A 370 0.53 -25.02 -1.57
CA GLU A 370 -0.54 -25.00 -2.59
C GLU A 370 -1.88 -24.44 -2.09
N LYS A 371 -2.15 -24.54 -0.79
CA LYS A 371 -3.38 -24.03 -0.17
C LYS A 371 -3.15 -22.70 0.54
N GLY A 372 -2.02 -22.03 0.31
CA GLY A 372 -1.67 -20.77 0.97
C GLY A 372 -1.17 -20.95 2.40
N GLU A 373 -0.87 -22.17 2.84
CA GLU A 373 -0.21 -22.41 4.11
C GLU A 373 1.22 -21.84 4.10
N VAL A 374 1.62 -21.18 5.18
CA VAL A 374 2.97 -20.63 5.32
C VAL A 374 3.93 -21.78 5.65
N LEU A 375 4.80 -22.12 4.68
CA LEU A 375 5.84 -23.13 4.85
C LEU A 375 7.05 -22.56 5.58
N ASP A 376 7.43 -21.32 5.24
CA ASP A 376 8.52 -20.59 5.88
C ASP A 376 8.37 -19.07 5.68
N ILE A 377 9.07 -18.29 6.50
CA ILE A 377 9.23 -16.84 6.35
C ILE A 377 10.72 -16.53 6.42
N VAL A 378 11.31 -16.24 5.26
CA VAL A 378 12.74 -16.03 5.12
C VAL A 378 13.07 -14.54 5.09
N ALA A 379 14.16 -14.16 5.75
CA ALA A 379 14.75 -12.84 5.61
C ALA A 379 15.66 -12.83 4.38
N GLU A 380 15.43 -11.88 3.47
CA GLU A 380 16.21 -11.68 2.26
C GLU A 380 17.08 -10.43 2.46
N PRO A 381 18.38 -10.60 2.78
CA PRO A 381 19.27 -9.46 2.93
C PRO A 381 19.52 -8.83 1.55
N ARG A 382 19.52 -7.49 1.51
CA ARG A 382 19.92 -6.77 0.30
C ARG A 382 21.41 -6.95 0.04
N ARG A 383 21.74 -7.57 -1.09
CA ARG A 383 23.11 -7.83 -1.54
C ARG A 383 23.50 -6.92 -2.71
N ILE A 384 24.68 -7.16 -3.28
CA ILE A 384 25.25 -6.27 -4.29
C ILE A 384 24.38 -6.14 -5.55
N ALA A 385 23.72 -7.21 -5.99
CA ALA A 385 22.84 -7.13 -7.15
C ALA A 385 21.61 -6.24 -6.91
N ASN A 386 21.02 -6.30 -5.70
CA ASN A 386 19.92 -5.40 -5.33
C ASN A 386 20.38 -3.94 -5.36
N ARG A 387 21.58 -3.67 -4.82
CA ARG A 387 22.18 -2.32 -4.82
C ARG A 387 22.52 -1.82 -6.22
N ILE A 388 22.91 -2.70 -7.14
CA ILE A 388 23.15 -2.34 -8.55
C ILE A 388 21.88 -1.72 -9.15
N VAL A 389 20.75 -2.42 -9.03
CA VAL A 389 19.47 -1.94 -9.57
C VAL A 389 19.02 -0.69 -8.80
N GLU A 390 19.12 -0.68 -7.46
CA GLU A 390 18.77 0.49 -6.64
C GLU A 390 19.50 1.76 -7.09
N GLU A 391 20.82 1.73 -7.24
CA GLU A 391 21.60 2.90 -7.61
C GLU A 391 21.33 3.37 -9.05
N ALA A 392 21.10 2.42 -9.97
CA ALA A 392 20.70 2.72 -11.34
C ALA A 392 19.33 3.42 -11.39
N MET A 393 18.33 2.90 -10.67
CA MET A 393 16.98 3.47 -10.61
C MET A 393 16.97 4.83 -9.90
N ILE A 394 17.73 5.00 -8.82
CA ILE A 394 17.87 6.30 -8.16
C ILE A 394 18.50 7.32 -9.13
N ALA A 395 19.54 6.93 -9.87
CA ALA A 395 20.18 7.82 -10.85
C ALA A 395 19.22 8.21 -11.98
N ALA A 396 18.46 7.26 -12.54
CA ALA A 396 17.44 7.52 -13.56
C ALA A 396 16.33 8.45 -13.05
N ASN A 397 15.85 8.23 -11.82
CA ASN A 397 14.82 9.08 -11.20
C ASN A 397 15.33 10.51 -10.91
N ILE A 398 16.60 10.68 -10.52
CA ILE A 398 17.23 12.01 -10.43
C ILE A 398 17.26 12.68 -11.80
N CYS A 399 17.57 11.94 -12.86
CA CYS A 399 17.56 12.45 -14.23
C CYS A 399 16.16 12.93 -14.64
N ALA A 400 15.13 12.12 -14.40
CA ALA A 400 13.74 12.51 -14.68
C ALA A 400 13.34 13.77 -13.90
N ALA A 401 13.67 13.84 -12.60
CA ALA A 401 13.40 15.00 -11.77
C ALA A 401 14.08 16.29 -12.29
N ARG A 402 15.34 16.21 -12.73
CA ARG A 402 16.08 17.33 -13.34
C ARG A 402 15.44 17.77 -14.65
N VAL A 403 15.19 16.82 -15.56
CA VAL A 403 14.65 17.12 -16.90
C VAL A 403 13.24 17.69 -16.82
N LEU A 404 12.35 17.10 -16.01
CA LEU A 404 10.99 17.62 -15.81
C LEU A 404 11.01 19.03 -15.23
N ARG A 405 11.87 19.30 -14.24
CA ARG A 405 12.04 20.64 -13.65
C ARG A 405 12.51 21.65 -14.69
N ASP A 406 13.53 21.31 -15.47
CA ASP A 406 14.23 22.24 -16.35
C ASP A 406 13.49 22.47 -17.68
N LYS A 407 12.65 21.50 -18.11
CA LYS A 407 11.90 21.57 -19.38
C LYS A 407 10.43 21.94 -19.18
N LEU A 408 9.76 21.37 -18.18
CA LEU A 408 8.31 21.54 -17.97
C LEU A 408 7.98 22.37 -16.73
N GLY A 409 8.83 22.32 -15.70
CA GLY A 409 8.60 23.00 -14.42
C GLY A 409 7.56 22.30 -13.52
N PHE A 410 7.05 21.13 -13.92
CA PHE A 410 6.10 20.32 -13.16
C PHE A 410 6.23 18.83 -13.50
N GLY A 411 5.65 17.99 -12.64
CA GLY A 411 5.64 16.54 -12.77
C GLY A 411 5.11 15.89 -11.50
N ILE A 412 5.01 14.56 -11.48
CA ILE A 412 4.72 13.82 -10.25
C ILE A 412 6.04 13.61 -9.49
N TYR A 413 6.23 14.35 -8.40
CA TYR A 413 7.44 14.28 -7.58
C TYR A 413 7.19 13.50 -6.29
N ASN A 414 8.17 12.67 -5.91
CA ASN A 414 8.27 12.11 -4.57
C ASN A 414 8.99 13.11 -3.67
N VAL A 415 8.26 13.73 -2.72
CA VAL A 415 8.78 14.76 -1.83
C VAL A 415 8.82 14.30 -0.38
N HIS A 416 9.86 14.70 0.34
CA HIS A 416 10.01 14.44 1.76
C HIS A 416 10.51 15.71 2.47
N MET A 417 9.69 16.28 3.35
CA MET A 417 10.00 17.55 4.02
C MET A 417 11.05 17.43 5.14
N GLY A 418 11.37 16.20 5.57
CA GLY A 418 12.22 15.98 6.72
C GLY A 418 11.42 16.13 8.01
N PHE A 419 11.65 17.22 8.73
CA PHE A 419 10.98 17.50 9.98
C PHE A 419 9.86 18.51 9.79
N ASP A 420 8.73 18.27 10.47
CA ASP A 420 7.66 19.27 10.58
C ASP A 420 8.21 20.52 11.29
N PRO A 421 8.15 21.72 10.67
CA PRO A 421 8.63 22.95 11.28
C PRO A 421 8.01 23.23 12.66
N ALA A 422 6.78 22.80 12.92
CA ALA A 422 6.13 22.99 14.22
C ALA A 422 6.81 22.21 15.36
N ASN A 423 7.57 21.16 15.02
CA ASN A 423 8.27 20.30 15.99
C ASN A 423 9.78 20.58 16.07
N ALA A 424 10.29 21.59 15.35
CA ALA A 424 11.72 21.86 15.26
C ALA A 424 12.35 22.19 16.62
N ASP A 425 11.69 23.04 17.43
CA ASP A 425 12.18 23.43 18.76
C ASP A 425 12.19 22.24 19.74
N ALA A 426 11.17 21.39 19.68
CA ALA A 426 11.09 20.18 20.50
C ALA A 426 12.20 19.19 20.15
N LEU A 427 12.53 19.05 18.86
CA LEU A 427 13.63 18.19 18.40
C LEU A 427 15.00 18.76 18.81
N ALA A 428 15.18 20.08 18.72
CA ALA A 428 16.44 20.75 19.08
C ALA A 428 16.68 20.79 20.60
N GLY A 429 15.63 20.68 21.42
CA GLY A 429 15.69 20.63 22.87
C GLY A 429 15.99 19.24 23.47
N CYS A 430 16.16 18.20 22.65
CA CYS A 430 16.52 16.85 23.06
C CYS A 430 18.03 16.59 23.02
#